data_AF-A0A965UWA0-F1
#
_entry.id   AF-A0A965UWA0-F1
#
_cell.length_a   1.000
_cell.length_b   1.000
_cell.length_c   1.000
_cell.angle_alpha   90.00
_cell.angle_beta   90.00
_cell.angle_gamma   90.00
#
_symmetry.space_group_name_H-M   'P 1'
#
loop_
_entity.id
_entity.type
_entity.pdbx_description
1 polymer ?
#
loop_
_entity_poly.entity_id
_entity_poly.type
_entity_poly.pdbx_seq_one_letter_code
_entity_poly.pdbx_strand_id
1 'polypeptide(L)'
;MAHFVKLDENNIVIGGVVVNNAALDADNQEASGIAFLNNLYGIEENWKQTSYNNNIRKQYAGIGYTYDPVADVFIAPQPYPSWSLDENFDWQPPTPRPEGERGQWYWDEATLSWVEV
;
A
#
# COMPACT_ATOMS: atom_id res chain seq x y z
N MET A 1 -2.44 -10.61 -14.26
CA MET A 1 -3.24 -9.40 -14.03
C MET A 1 -2.33 -8.39 -13.37
N ALA A 2 -2.39 -7.13 -13.79
CA ALA A 2 -1.62 -6.04 -13.22
C ALA A 2 -2.54 -5.20 -12.32
N HIS A 3 -2.05 -4.79 -11.16
CA HIS A 3 -2.81 -3.98 -10.22
C HIS A 3 -2.32 -2.53 -10.29
N PHE A 4 -3.26 -1.59 -10.35
CA PHE A 4 -2.97 -0.17 -10.37
C PHE A 4 -3.78 0.53 -9.28
N VAL A 5 -3.19 1.55 -8.68
CA VAL A 5 -3.83 2.44 -7.73
C VAL A 5 -3.87 3.85 -8.28
N LYS A 6 -4.96 4.55 -8.00
CA LYS A 6 -5.13 5.98 -8.29
C LYS A 6 -4.65 6.78 -7.10
N LEU A 7 -3.80 7.77 -7.32
CA LEU A 7 -3.27 8.67 -6.32
C LEU A 7 -3.96 10.04 -6.42
N ASP A 8 -4.11 10.72 -5.29
CA ASP A 8 -4.46 12.13 -5.24
C ASP A 8 -3.20 13.04 -5.33
N GLU A 9 -3.41 14.35 -5.16
CA GLU A 9 -2.35 15.37 -5.20
C GLU A 9 -1.31 15.22 -4.06
N ASN A 10 -1.65 14.51 -2.99
CA ASN A 10 -0.80 14.25 -1.83
C ASN A 10 -0.15 12.85 -1.87
N ASN A 11 -0.22 12.17 -3.02
CA ASN A 11 0.22 10.79 -3.19
C ASN A 11 -0.54 9.77 -2.32
N ILE A 12 -1.78 10.08 -1.93
CA ILE A 12 -2.64 9.14 -1.20
C ILE A 12 -3.44 8.30 -2.19
N VAL A 13 -3.48 7.00 -1.96
CA VAL A 13 -4.29 6.07 -2.75
C VAL A 13 -5.78 6.30 -2.47
N ILE A 14 -6.52 6.64 -3.52
CA ILE A 14 -7.98 6.90 -3.47
C ILE A 14 -8.82 5.82 -4.16
N GLY A 15 -8.17 4.87 -4.86
CA GLY A 15 -8.86 3.76 -5.51
C GLY A 15 -7.88 2.75 -6.12
N GLY A 16 -8.38 1.56 -6.45
CA GLY A 16 -7.61 0.48 -7.06
C GLY A 16 -8.36 -0.21 -8.19
N VAL A 17 -7.64 -0.62 -9.22
CA VAL A 17 -8.17 -1.31 -10.40
C VAL A 17 -7.25 -2.45 -10.79
N VAL A 18 -7.84 -3.49 -11.39
CA VAL A 18 -7.09 -4.63 -11.91
C VAL A 18 -7.22 -4.65 -13.43
N VAL A 19 -6.07 -4.63 -14.11
CA VAL A 19 -5.99 -4.64 -15.57
C VAL A 19 -5.54 -6.03 -16.02
N ASN A 20 -6.21 -6.56 -17.06
CA ASN A 20 -5.77 -7.80 -17.68
C ASN A 20 -4.47 -7.55 -18.44
N ASN A 21 -3.47 -8.44 -18.27
CA ASN A 21 -2.19 -8.35 -18.97
C ASN A 21 -2.35 -8.30 -20.51
N ALA A 22 -3.42 -8.91 -21.05
CA ALA A 22 -3.71 -8.84 -22.48
C ALA A 22 -4.09 -7.44 -22.99
N ALA A 23 -4.40 -6.49 -22.09
CA ALA A 23 -4.63 -5.09 -22.43
C ALA A 23 -3.35 -4.23 -22.36
N LEU A 24 -2.23 -4.82 -21.91
CA LEU A 24 -0.94 -4.15 -21.81
C LEU A 24 -0.04 -4.50 -22.99
N ASP A 25 1.11 -3.85 -23.06
CA ASP A 25 2.18 -4.27 -23.97
C ASP A 25 2.72 -5.68 -23.62
N ALA A 26 3.54 -6.24 -24.51
CA ALA A 26 4.09 -7.59 -24.35
C ALA A 26 4.92 -7.77 -23.06
N ASP A 27 5.51 -6.69 -22.55
CA ASP A 27 6.36 -6.69 -21.37
C ASP A 27 5.59 -6.34 -20.08
N ASN A 28 4.29 -6.02 -20.19
CA ASN A 28 3.42 -5.52 -19.13
C ASN A 28 3.98 -4.28 -18.41
N GLN A 29 4.53 -3.32 -19.16
CA GLN A 29 5.13 -2.12 -18.58
C GLN A 29 4.05 -1.25 -17.91
N GLU A 30 4.41 -0.60 -16.80
CA GLU A 30 3.52 0.32 -16.08
C GLU A 30 2.93 1.40 -17.01
N ALA A 31 3.75 1.95 -17.91
CA ALA A 31 3.35 3.01 -18.82
C ALA A 31 2.19 2.61 -19.76
N SER A 32 2.17 1.37 -20.27
CA SER A 32 1.05 0.90 -21.10
C SER A 32 -0.23 0.72 -20.29
N GLY A 33 -0.12 0.34 -19.02
CA GLY A 33 -1.26 0.27 -18.11
C GLY A 33 -1.84 1.63 -17.75
N ILE A 34 -0.99 2.62 -17.48
CA ILE A 34 -1.41 4.01 -17.26
C ILE A 34 -2.11 4.55 -18.51
N ALA A 35 -1.52 4.34 -19.69
CA ALA A 35 -2.11 4.78 -20.96
C ALA A 35 -3.47 4.11 -21.22
N PHE A 36 -3.59 2.80 -20.97
CA PHE A 36 -4.84 2.08 -21.08
C PHE A 36 -5.92 2.64 -20.14
N LEU A 37 -5.58 2.89 -18.87
CA LEU A 37 -6.54 3.41 -17.89
C LEU A 37 -7.00 4.83 -18.22
N ASN A 38 -6.09 5.71 -18.61
CA ASN A 38 -6.44 7.07 -19.02
C ASN A 38 -7.32 7.08 -20.27
N ASN A 39 -7.06 6.19 -21.23
CA ASN A 39 -7.91 6.02 -22.41
C ASN A 39 -9.31 5.47 -22.04
N LEU A 40 -9.36 4.47 -21.15
CA LEU A 40 -10.60 3.82 -20.73
C LEU A 40 -11.55 4.79 -20.01
N TYR A 41 -11.02 5.63 -19.12
CA TYR A 41 -11.83 6.60 -18.37
C TYR A 41 -12.00 7.95 -19.09
N GLY A 42 -11.22 8.20 -20.15
CA GLY A 42 -11.26 9.47 -20.90
C GLY A 42 -10.75 10.67 -20.11
N ILE A 43 -9.96 10.42 -19.06
CA ILE A 43 -9.40 11.43 -18.15
C ILE A 43 -7.96 11.03 -17.81
N GLU A 44 -7.07 12.01 -17.74
CA GLU A 44 -5.71 11.79 -17.26
C GLU A 44 -5.68 11.83 -15.74
N GLU A 45 -5.35 10.69 -15.14
CA GLU A 45 -5.33 10.52 -13.69
C GLU A 45 -3.96 9.99 -13.25
N ASN A 46 -3.61 10.22 -11.99
CA ASN A 46 -2.34 9.77 -11.44
C ASN A 46 -2.44 8.30 -11.06
N TRP A 47 -2.04 7.42 -11.97
CA TRP A 47 -2.02 5.97 -11.76
C TRP A 47 -0.61 5.47 -11.42
N LYS A 48 -0.54 4.51 -10.52
CA LYS A 48 0.70 3.82 -10.15
C LYS A 48 0.50 2.32 -10.06
N GLN A 49 1.42 1.53 -10.60
CA GLN A 49 1.32 0.08 -10.48
C GLN A 49 1.65 -0.35 -9.04
N THR A 50 0.92 -1.34 -8.53
CA THR A 50 1.21 -2.00 -7.27
C THR A 50 1.23 -3.52 -7.49
N SER A 51 1.85 -4.27 -6.57
CA SER A 51 1.97 -5.71 -6.69
C SER A 51 1.26 -6.41 -5.54
N TYR A 52 0.40 -7.38 -5.87
CA TYR A 52 -0.30 -8.19 -4.88
C TYR A 52 0.67 -8.99 -3.97
N ASN A 53 1.84 -9.32 -4.50
CA ASN A 53 2.86 -10.14 -3.84
C ASN A 53 4.08 -9.33 -3.38
N ASN A 54 3.97 -8.00 -3.26
CA ASN A 54 5.02 -7.12 -2.72
C ASN A 54 6.34 -7.08 -3.53
N ASN A 55 6.36 -7.58 -4.76
CA ASN A 55 7.54 -7.55 -5.64
C ASN A 55 7.89 -6.13 -6.15
N ILE A 56 6.91 -5.23 -6.19
CA ILE A 56 7.03 -3.85 -6.68
C ILE A 56 6.54 -2.93 -5.59
N ARG A 57 7.33 -1.89 -5.28
CA ARG A 57 7.01 -0.82 -4.33
C ARG A 57 6.65 -1.31 -2.93
N LYS A 58 7.28 -2.40 -2.51
CA LYS A 58 7.23 -3.03 -1.19
C LYS A 58 5.87 -3.56 -0.72
N GLN A 59 4.78 -2.82 -0.88
CA GLN A 59 3.47 -3.16 -0.34
C GLN A 59 2.40 -3.17 -1.43
N TYR A 60 1.47 -4.13 -1.32
CA TYR A 60 0.23 -4.10 -2.07
C TYR A 60 -0.66 -2.96 -1.55
N ALA A 61 -0.74 -1.89 -2.32
CA ALA A 61 -1.34 -0.64 -1.87
C ALA A 61 -2.87 -0.70 -1.92
N GLY A 62 -3.50 -0.34 -0.80
CA GLY A 62 -4.95 -0.14 -0.68
C GLY A 62 -5.30 1.33 -0.52
N ILE A 63 -6.60 1.63 -0.47
CA ILE A 63 -7.10 2.99 -0.20
C ILE A 63 -6.51 3.50 1.14
N GLY A 64 -6.03 4.74 1.14
CA GLY A 64 -5.41 5.39 2.30
C GLY A 64 -3.90 5.17 2.44
N TYR A 65 -3.28 4.34 1.59
CA TYR A 65 -1.82 4.21 1.55
C TYR A 65 -1.20 5.47 0.96
N THR A 66 0.00 5.82 1.43
CA THR A 66 0.80 6.92 0.89
C THR A 66 1.88 6.36 -0.03
N TYR A 67 2.05 6.92 -1.21
CA TYR A 67 3.17 6.63 -2.09
C TYR A 67 4.34 7.59 -1.81
N ASP A 68 5.51 7.03 -1.49
CA ASP A 68 6.76 7.77 -1.37
C ASP A 68 7.54 7.66 -2.70
N PRO A 69 7.66 8.75 -3.49
CA PRO A 69 8.37 8.73 -4.76
C PRO A 69 9.90 8.69 -4.62
N VAL A 70 10.46 9.03 -3.46
CA VAL A 70 11.91 9.03 -3.23
C VAL A 70 12.39 7.61 -2.98
N ALA A 71 11.68 6.88 -2.12
CA ALA A 71 12.00 5.48 -1.80
C ALA A 71 11.35 4.49 -2.79
N ASP A 72 10.43 4.95 -3.65
CA ASP A 72 9.58 4.14 -4.52
C ASP A 72 8.87 3.02 -3.75
N VAL A 73 8.16 3.39 -2.69
CA VAL A 73 7.40 2.45 -1.84
C VAL A 73 5.99 2.97 -1.56
N PHE A 74 5.08 2.04 -1.30
CA PHE A 74 3.83 2.35 -0.63
C PHE A 74 3.96 2.13 0.88
N ILE A 75 3.38 3.05 1.63
CA ILE A 75 3.38 3.07 3.10
C ILE A 75 1.92 2.97 3.53
N ALA A 76 1.60 1.96 4.33
CA ALA A 76 0.27 1.81 4.92
C ALA A 76 -0.10 3.04 5.78
N PRO A 77 -1.39 3.38 5.94
CA PRO A 77 -1.81 4.39 6.90
C PRO A 77 -1.39 3.99 8.32
N GLN A 78 -1.04 4.98 9.14
CA GLN A 78 -0.64 4.75 10.53
C GLN A 78 -1.74 4.01 11.30
N PRO A 79 -1.48 2.80 11.83
CA PRO A 79 -2.52 2.02 12.53
C PRO A 79 -2.96 2.66 13.84
N TYR A 80 -1.99 3.21 14.60
CA TYR A 80 -2.21 3.88 15.88
C TYR A 80 -1.23 5.05 16.04
N PRO A 81 -1.64 6.16 16.70
CA PRO A 81 -0.79 7.34 16.90
C PRO A 81 0.55 7.04 17.60
N SER A 82 0.60 6.06 18.49
CA SER A 82 1.81 5.66 19.21
C SER A 82 2.83 4.89 18.37
N TRP A 83 2.42 4.36 17.20
CA TRP A 83 3.30 3.57 16.36
C TRP A 83 4.17 4.46 15.51
N SER A 84 5.45 4.11 15.39
CA SER A 84 6.44 4.84 14.59
C SER A 84 6.82 4.05 13.34
N LEU A 85 7.06 4.75 12.23
CA LEU A 85 7.55 4.12 11.00
C LEU A 85 9.05 3.84 11.14
N ASP A 86 9.47 2.61 10.85
CA ASP A 86 10.89 2.23 10.85
C ASP A 86 11.58 2.55 9.51
N GLU A 87 12.89 2.28 9.44
CA GLU A 87 13.70 2.48 8.23
C GLU A 87 13.28 1.59 7.05
N ASN A 88 12.57 0.50 7.33
CA ASN A 88 12.04 -0.38 6.30
C ASN A 88 10.71 0.10 5.77
N PHE A 89 10.07 1.15 6.33
CA PHE A 89 8.70 1.60 6.05
C PHE A 89 7.61 0.68 6.61
N ASP A 90 7.86 0.04 7.75
CA ASP A 90 6.85 -0.71 8.51
C ASP A 90 6.52 0.01 9.82
N TRP A 91 5.24 0.00 10.19
CA TRP A 91 4.79 0.59 11.45
C TRP A 91 5.15 -0.33 12.62
N GLN A 92 5.88 0.21 13.59
CA GLN A 92 6.31 -0.50 14.78
C GLN A 92 5.57 0.02 16.02
N PRO A 93 4.97 -0.87 16.84
CA PRO A 93 4.46 -0.49 18.15
C PRO A 93 5.61 -0.11 19.09
N PRO A 94 5.38 0.79 20.06
CA PRO A 94 6.40 1.13 21.07
C PRO A 94 6.69 -0.04 22.02
N THR A 95 5.73 -0.94 22.22
CA THR A 95 5.87 -2.15 23.05
C THR A 95 5.80 -3.39 22.15
N PRO A 96 6.86 -4.23 22.11
CA PRO A 96 6.84 -5.47 21.33
C PRO A 96 5.71 -6.41 21.77
N ARG A 97 5.16 -7.15 20.81
CA ARG A 97 4.19 -8.21 21.10
C ARG A 97 4.89 -9.33 21.90
N PRO A 98 4.23 -9.93 22.92
CA PRO A 98 4.78 -11.10 23.61
C PRO A 98 5.13 -12.24 22.63
N GLU A 99 6.37 -12.69 22.64
CA GLU A 99 6.85 -13.77 21.77
C GLU A 99 6.32 -15.13 22.23
N GLY A 100 5.93 -15.99 21.27
CA GLY A 100 5.57 -17.39 21.55
C GLY A 100 4.12 -17.64 21.99
N GLU A 101 3.30 -16.59 22.14
CA GLU A 101 1.92 -16.72 22.57
C GLU A 101 0.95 -16.87 21.38
N ARG A 102 0.29 -18.03 21.30
CA ARG A 102 -0.69 -18.38 20.24
C ARG A 102 -2.04 -17.66 20.39
N GLY A 103 -2.19 -16.79 21.38
CA GLY A 103 -3.40 -16.00 21.62
C GLY A 103 -3.69 -15.01 20.49
N GLN A 104 -4.95 -14.58 20.41
CA GLN A 104 -5.33 -13.40 19.65
C GLN A 104 -5.04 -12.18 20.52
N TRP A 105 -4.39 -11.16 19.96
CA TRP A 105 -4.04 -9.95 20.68
C TRP A 105 -4.57 -8.74 19.92
N TYR A 106 -4.98 -7.72 20.65
CA TYR A 106 -5.20 -6.40 20.10
C TYR A 106 -4.28 -5.38 20.79
N TRP A 107 -4.02 -4.27 20.13
CA TRP A 107 -3.23 -3.18 20.69
C TRP A 107 -4.13 -2.21 21.46
N ASP A 108 -3.84 -2.02 22.75
CA ASP A 108 -4.47 -0.99 23.57
C ASP A 108 -3.63 0.29 23.54
N GLU A 109 -4.15 1.31 22.86
CA GLU A 109 -3.50 2.60 22.70
C GLU A 109 -3.42 3.42 24.00
N ALA A 110 -4.33 3.21 24.95
CA ALA A 110 -4.34 3.97 26.19
C ALA A 110 -3.22 3.51 27.14
N THR A 111 -2.88 2.22 27.11
CA THR A 111 -1.85 1.62 27.95
C THR A 111 -0.54 1.34 27.21
N LEU A 112 -0.52 1.55 25.90
CA LEU A 112 0.62 1.27 25.02
C LEU A 112 1.10 -0.18 25.14
N SER A 113 0.17 -1.13 25.17
CA SER A 113 0.45 -2.54 25.41
C SER A 113 -0.47 -3.46 24.62
N TRP A 114 -0.02 -4.69 24.40
CA TRP A 114 -0.85 -5.75 23.83
C TRP A 114 -1.76 -6.36 24.88
N VAL A 115 -3.03 -6.56 24.54
CA VAL A 115 -4.03 -7.22 25.39
C VAL A 115 -4.51 -8.50 24.69
N GLU A 116 -4.48 -9.62 25.40
CA GLU A 116 -5.00 -10.90 24.92
C GLU A 116 -6.54 -10.86 24.89
N VAL A 117 -7.12 -11.39 23.81
CA VAL A 117 -8.57 -11.50 23.61
C VAL A 117 -9.13 -12.74 24.29
#